data_AF-A0A4W5QYH7-F1
#
_entry.id   AF-A0A4W5QYH7-F1
#
_cell.length_a   1.000
_cell.length_b   1.000
_cell.length_c   1.000
_cell.angle_alpha   90.00
_cell.angle_beta   90.00
_cell.angle_gamma   90.00
#
_symmetry.space_group_name_H-M   'P 1'
#
loop_
_entity.id
_entity.type
_entity.pdbx_description
1 polymer ?
#
loop_
_entity_poly.entity_id
_entity_poly.type
_entity_poly.pdbx_seq_one_letter_code
_entity_poly.pdbx_strand_id
1 'polypeptide(L)'
;MRDEKLATLITNTQALCRGFLMRIEYWMMMKRRESISVVQSNISFFMNVKHWPWMKLYFKIKPLLKSAEEMATMKVDFGKCKDNLIKAETKKKELEAKLVTLLQEKNDLRLQVQAESEGLVDAEERCEGLIKSKIQLETKAKELGERLEDEEEINADLTSK
;
A
#
# COMPACT_ATOMS: atom_id res chain seq x y z
N MET A 1 13.24 -40.25 11.26
CA MET A 1 14.07 -39.80 10.11
C MET A 1 13.88 -38.33 9.74
N ARG A 2 12.74 -37.89 9.15
CA ARG A 2 12.54 -36.47 8.76
C ARG A 2 12.50 -35.54 9.96
N ASP A 3 11.67 -35.85 10.95
CA ASP A 3 11.40 -34.94 12.07
C ASP A 3 12.58 -34.84 13.03
N GLU A 4 13.38 -35.90 13.18
CA GLU A 4 14.63 -35.86 13.97
C GLU A 4 15.68 -34.95 13.34
N LYS A 5 15.80 -34.98 12.00
CA LYS A 5 16.69 -34.07 11.26
C LYS A 5 16.19 -32.64 11.34
N LEU A 6 14.87 -32.43 11.24
CA LEU A 6 14.26 -31.12 11.39
C LEU A 6 14.43 -30.56 12.80
N ALA A 7 14.23 -31.37 13.83
CA ALA A 7 14.45 -31.00 15.23
C ALA A 7 15.90 -30.57 15.46
N THR A 8 16.87 -31.32 14.94
CA THR A 8 18.30 -30.97 15.05
C THR A 8 18.61 -29.62 14.39
N LEU A 9 18.08 -29.38 13.18
CA LEU A 9 18.28 -28.11 12.48
C LEU A 9 17.67 -26.94 13.24
N ILE A 10 16.42 -27.10 13.70
CA ILE A 10 15.72 -26.07 14.47
C ILE A 10 16.46 -25.76 15.77
N THR A 11 16.90 -26.77 16.52
CA THR A 11 17.66 -26.57 17.76
C THR A 11 18.95 -25.81 17.51
N ASN A 12 19.70 -26.12 16.45
CA ASN A 12 20.91 -25.40 16.08
C ASN A 12 20.61 -23.94 15.71
N THR A 13 19.60 -23.69 14.89
CA THR A 13 19.17 -22.32 14.54
C THR A 13 18.76 -21.53 15.79
N GLN A 14 17.94 -22.12 16.65
CA GLN A 14 17.51 -21.46 17.87
C GLN A 14 18.67 -21.18 18.83
N ALA A 15 19.64 -22.09 18.96
CA ALA A 15 20.83 -21.88 19.78
C ALA A 15 21.67 -20.70 19.27
N LEU A 16 21.85 -20.59 17.94
CA LEU A 16 22.54 -19.46 17.32
C LEU A 16 21.81 -18.14 17.56
N CYS A 17 20.48 -18.10 17.38
CA CYS A 17 19.66 -16.92 17.64
C CYS A 17 19.72 -16.48 19.10
N ARG A 18 19.56 -17.41 20.05
CA ARG A 18 19.67 -17.13 21.49
C ARG A 18 21.06 -16.61 21.84
N GLY A 19 22.12 -17.23 21.32
CA GLY A 19 23.49 -16.77 21.53
C GLY A 19 23.76 -15.36 20.98
N PHE A 20 23.20 -15.02 19.82
CA PHE A 20 23.31 -13.68 19.25
C PHE A 20 22.61 -12.63 20.12
N LEU A 21 21.37 -12.89 20.55
CA LEU A 21 20.62 -11.99 21.42
C LEU A 21 21.34 -11.78 22.77
N MET A 22 21.82 -12.85 23.40
CA MET A 22 22.54 -12.76 24.67
C MET A 22 23.85 -11.97 24.56
N ARG A 23 24.56 -12.04 23.43
CA ARG A 23 25.77 -11.22 23.21
C ARG A 23 25.44 -9.73 23.08
N ILE A 24 24.35 -9.39 22.41
CA ILE A 24 23.86 -8.00 22.33
C ILE A 24 23.48 -7.49 23.71
N GLU A 25 22.70 -8.27 24.45
CA GLU A 25 22.25 -7.91 25.79
C GLU A 25 23.42 -7.75 26.76
N TYR A 26 24.38 -8.68 26.74
CA TYR A 26 25.61 -8.58 27.52
C TYR A 26 26.40 -7.31 27.21
N TRP A 27 26.52 -6.94 25.93
CA TRP A 27 27.20 -5.70 25.54
C TRP A 27 26.46 -4.46 26.06
N MET A 28 25.13 -4.45 26.02
CA MET A 28 24.32 -3.38 26.63
C MET A 28 24.50 -3.32 28.15
N MET A 29 24.55 -4.46 28.84
CA MET A 29 24.82 -4.54 30.28
C MET A 29 26.21 -3.99 30.62
N MET A 30 27.23 -4.34 29.86
CA MET A 30 28.60 -3.85 30.04
C MET A 30 28.68 -2.34 29.82
N LYS A 31 28.05 -1.82 28.75
CA LYS A 31 27.93 -0.38 28.53
C LYS A 31 27.26 0.35 29.67
N ARG A 32 26.19 -0.23 30.23
CA ARG A 32 25.49 0.36 31.38
C ARG A 32 26.38 0.38 32.61
N ARG A 33 27.11 -0.70 32.88
CA ARG A 33 28.07 -0.80 34.00
C ARG A 33 29.16 0.27 33.89
N GLU A 34 29.76 0.40 32.70
CA GLU A 34 30.79 1.40 32.41
C GLU A 34 30.23 2.83 32.57
N SER A 35 29.06 3.10 31.99
CA SER A 35 28.39 4.40 32.11
C SER A 35 28.12 4.78 33.57
N ILE A 36 27.67 3.84 34.40
CA ILE A 36 27.47 4.08 35.84
C ILE A 36 28.78 4.48 36.51
N SER A 37 29.86 3.74 36.26
CA SER A 37 31.18 4.04 36.83
C SER A 37 31.70 5.43 36.42
N VAL A 38 31.53 5.79 35.14
CA VAL A 38 31.91 7.10 34.60
C VAL A 38 31.10 8.22 35.23
N VAL A 39 29.77 8.06 35.33
CA VAL A 39 28.90 9.07 35.94
C VAL A 39 29.22 9.27 37.42
N GLN A 40 29.36 8.19 38.20
CA GLN A 40 29.69 8.27 39.63
C GLN A 40 31.05 8.95 39.86
N SER A 41 32.05 8.60 39.06
CA SER A 41 33.38 9.21 39.13
C SER A 41 33.31 10.70 38.81
N ASN A 42 32.61 11.08 37.72
CA ASN A 42 32.44 12.47 37.32
C ASN A 42 31.72 13.30 38.39
N ILE A 43 30.67 12.77 39.03
CA ILE A 43 29.98 13.46 40.13
C ILE A 43 30.96 13.72 41.28
N SER A 44 31.76 12.72 41.64
CA SER A 44 32.76 12.84 42.72
C SER A 44 33.82 13.90 42.39
N PHE A 45 34.39 13.87 41.18
CA PHE A 45 35.34 14.90 40.72
C PHE A 45 34.70 16.29 40.65
N PHE A 46 33.46 16.38 40.16
CA PHE A 46 32.74 17.65 40.09
C PHE A 46 32.55 18.26 41.47
N MET A 47 32.18 17.47 42.48
CA MET A 47 32.02 17.96 43.85
C MET A 47 33.31 18.54 44.44
N ASN A 48 34.48 18.02 44.03
CA ASN A 48 35.78 18.56 44.46
C ASN A 48 36.14 19.88 43.75
N VAL A 49 35.76 20.04 42.47
CA VAL A 49 36.20 21.17 41.64
C VAL A 49 35.15 22.30 41.57
N LYS A 50 33.87 22.05 41.89
CA LYS A 50 32.76 23.02 41.73
C LYS A 50 32.98 24.36 42.44
N HIS A 51 33.78 24.40 43.51
CA HIS A 51 34.05 25.63 44.27
C HIS A 51 35.36 26.34 43.89
N TRP A 52 36.19 25.72 43.03
CA TRP A 52 37.46 26.32 42.58
C TRP A 52 37.23 27.64 41.81
N PRO A 53 38.07 28.66 42.02
CA PRO A 53 37.94 29.96 41.35
C PRO A 53 37.90 29.87 39.82
N TRP A 54 38.74 29.02 39.21
CA TRP A 54 38.75 28.79 37.76
C TRP A 54 37.45 28.14 37.25
N MET A 55 36.84 27.23 38.01
CA MET A 55 35.56 26.62 37.63
C MET A 55 34.41 27.64 37.69
N LYS A 56 34.42 28.52 38.70
CA LYS A 56 33.46 29.64 38.81
C LYS A 56 33.59 30.62 37.63
N LEU A 57 34.81 30.93 37.20
CA LEU A 57 35.06 31.77 36.03
C LEU A 57 34.51 31.13 34.74
N TYR A 58 34.80 29.84 34.54
CA TYR A 58 34.29 29.08 33.41
C TYR A 58 32.74 29.10 33.33
N PHE A 59 32.05 28.92 34.45
CA PHE A 59 30.58 28.98 34.49
C PHE A 59 29.99 30.35 34.17
N LYS A 60 30.73 31.45 34.38
CA LYS A 60 30.29 32.80 33.96
C LYS A 60 30.48 33.01 32.46
N ILE A 61 31.54 32.45 31.87
CA ILE A 61 31.88 32.65 30.46
C ILE A 61 31.11 31.68 29.54
N LYS A 62 30.90 30.43 29.96
CA LYS A 62 30.29 29.38 29.12
C LYS A 62 28.90 29.74 28.56
N PRO A 63 27.95 30.32 29.32
CA PRO A 63 26.64 30.69 28.77
C PRO A 63 26.72 31.71 27.62
N LEU A 64 27.73 32.59 27.65
CA LEU A 64 27.95 33.58 26.60
C LEU A 64 28.42 32.93 25.29
N LEU A 65 29.19 31.84 25.38
CA LEU A 65 29.60 31.04 24.21
C LEU A 65 28.44 30.18 23.67
N LYS A 66 27.57 29.67 24.55
CA LYS A 66 26.42 28.83 24.16
C LYS A 66 25.48 29.56 23.19
N SER A 67 25.25 30.85 23.37
CA SER A 67 24.47 31.68 22.43
C SER A 67 25.07 31.72 21.02
N ALA A 68 26.41 31.76 20.92
CA ALA A 68 27.10 31.74 19.64
C ALA A 68 27.06 30.36 18.97
N GLU A 69 27.22 29.28 19.74
CA GLU A 69 27.12 27.90 19.26
C GLU A 69 25.70 27.56 18.81
N GLU A 70 24.67 27.94 19.58
CA GLU A 70 23.25 27.73 19.25
C GLU A 70 22.86 28.46 17.96
N MET A 71 23.41 29.67 17.72
CA MET A 71 23.21 30.38 16.46
C MET A 71 23.83 29.64 15.26
N ALA A 72 24.98 28.99 15.45
CA ALA A 72 25.60 28.18 14.40
C ALA A 72 24.77 26.92 14.11
N THR A 73 24.29 26.22 15.14
CA THR A 73 23.42 25.04 14.98
C THR A 73 22.09 25.41 14.33
N MET A 74 21.47 26.52 14.76
CA MET A 74 20.21 27.00 14.21
C MET A 74 20.33 27.35 12.72
N LYS A 75 21.48 27.88 12.26
CA LYS A 75 21.73 28.10 10.82
C LYS A 75 21.80 26.79 10.02
N VAL A 76 22.44 25.76 10.57
CA VAL A 76 22.51 24.44 9.93
C VAL A 76 21.13 23.79 9.86
N ASP A 77 20.38 23.83 10.95
CA ASP A 77 19.04 23.25 11.02
C ASP A 77 18.04 24.01 10.14
N PHE A 78 18.16 25.34 10.06
CA PHE A 78 17.40 26.16 9.11
C PHE A 78 17.69 25.76 7.66
N GLY A 79 18.97 25.53 7.30
CA GLY A 79 19.36 25.04 5.98
C GLY A 79 18.72 23.70 5.65
N LYS A 80 18.81 22.73 6.56
CA LYS A 80 18.17 21.41 6.39
C LYS A 80 16.64 21.52 6.27
N CYS A 81 16.02 22.38 7.08
CA CYS A 81 14.57 22.60 7.02
C CYS A 81 14.15 23.17 5.66
N LYS A 82 14.91 24.15 5.15
CA LYS A 82 14.69 24.73 3.82
C LYS A 82 14.83 23.69 2.70
N ASP A 83 15.87 22.86 2.75
CA ASP A 83 16.07 21.79 1.75
C ASP A 83 14.95 20.75 1.79
N ASN A 84 14.49 20.38 2.99
CA ASN A 84 13.38 19.46 3.16
C ASN A 84 12.06 20.06 2.67
N LEU A 85 11.84 21.35 2.91
CA LEU A 85 10.67 22.07 2.41
C LEU A 85 10.63 22.07 0.88
N ILE A 86 11.76 22.40 0.22
CA ILE A 86 11.85 22.37 -1.25
C ILE A 86 11.55 20.98 -1.79
N LYS A 87 12.14 19.93 -1.21
CA LYS A 87 11.87 18.54 -1.61
C LYS A 87 10.39 18.18 -1.44
N ALA A 88 9.77 18.58 -0.33
CA ALA A 88 8.36 18.32 -0.06
C ALA A 88 7.44 19.07 -1.05
N GLU A 89 7.74 20.32 -1.37
CA GLU A 89 6.99 21.12 -2.35
C GLU A 89 7.10 20.54 -3.76
N THR A 90 8.29 20.10 -4.18
CA THR A 90 8.46 19.40 -5.46
C THR A 90 7.64 18.11 -5.50
N LYS A 91 7.70 17.30 -4.43
CA LYS A 91 6.93 16.05 -4.33
C LYS A 91 5.42 16.31 -4.37
N LYS A 92 4.96 17.36 -3.70
CA LYS A 92 3.56 17.78 -3.70
C LYS A 92 3.11 18.12 -5.13
N LYS A 93 3.87 18.94 -5.86
CA LYS A 93 3.55 19.31 -7.25
C LYS A 93 3.49 18.09 -8.17
N GLU A 94 4.42 17.14 -8.03
CA GLU A 94 4.38 15.88 -8.79
C GLU A 94 3.10 15.07 -8.52
N LEU A 95 2.67 14.99 -7.26
CA LEU A 95 1.47 14.25 -6.87
C LEU A 95 0.19 14.94 -7.32
N GLU A 96 0.13 16.27 -7.24
CA GLU A 96 -1.00 17.06 -7.75
C GLU A 96 -1.16 16.89 -9.26
N ALA A 97 -0.06 16.88 -10.03
CA ALA A 97 -0.11 16.62 -11.46
C ALA A 97 -0.65 15.21 -11.78
N LYS A 98 -0.18 14.18 -11.06
CA LYS A 98 -0.69 12.80 -11.21
C LYS A 98 -2.17 12.68 -10.85
N LEU A 99 -2.62 13.41 -9.84
CA LEU A 99 -4.03 13.40 -9.43
C LEU A 99 -4.93 13.94 -10.55
N VAL A 100 -4.50 15.00 -11.25
CA VAL A 100 -5.25 15.54 -12.39
C VAL A 100 -5.36 14.50 -13.51
N THR A 101 -4.27 13.82 -13.85
CA THR A 101 -4.30 12.74 -14.87
C THR A 101 -5.24 11.60 -14.47
N LEU A 102 -5.15 11.10 -13.23
CA LEU A 102 -6.02 10.03 -12.75
C LEU A 102 -7.49 10.42 -12.72
N LEU A 103 -7.81 11.69 -12.40
CA LEU A 103 -9.18 12.18 -12.44
C LEU A 103 -9.73 12.24 -13.87
N GLN A 104 -8.89 12.63 -14.83
CA GLN A 104 -9.24 12.61 -16.26
C GLN A 104 -9.53 11.18 -16.72
N GLU A 105 -8.59 10.26 -16.50
CA GLU A 105 -8.73 8.83 -16.88
C GLU A 105 -9.98 8.20 -16.24
N LYS A 106 -10.26 8.51 -14.97
CA LYS A 106 -11.48 8.05 -14.28
C LYS A 106 -12.76 8.55 -14.97
N ASN A 107 -12.77 9.81 -15.39
CA ASN A 107 -13.94 10.37 -16.08
C ASN A 107 -14.11 9.77 -17.48
N ASP A 108 -13.02 9.57 -18.21
CA ASP A 108 -13.04 8.94 -19.53
C ASP A 108 -13.56 7.50 -19.45
N LEU A 109 -13.07 6.71 -18.49
CA LEU A 109 -13.58 5.36 -18.23
C LEU A 109 -15.05 5.36 -17.82
N ARG A 110 -15.49 6.32 -17.01
CA ARG A 110 -16.89 6.45 -16.62
C ARG A 110 -17.79 6.72 -17.83
N LEU A 111 -17.36 7.58 -18.75
CA LEU A 111 -18.08 7.85 -19.99
C LEU A 111 -18.12 6.62 -20.90
N GLN A 112 -17.01 5.89 -21.01
CA GLN A 112 -16.97 4.64 -21.77
C GLN A 112 -17.93 3.59 -21.22
N VAL A 113 -17.94 3.37 -19.90
CA VAL A 113 -18.87 2.43 -19.24
C VAL A 113 -20.33 2.84 -19.50
N GLN A 114 -20.64 4.14 -19.45
CA GLN A 114 -21.99 4.61 -19.75
C GLN A 114 -22.39 4.32 -21.20
N ALA A 115 -21.50 4.60 -22.17
CA ALA A 115 -21.76 4.33 -23.57
C ALA A 115 -21.91 2.83 -23.87
N GLU A 116 -21.09 1.97 -23.25
CA GLU A 116 -21.22 0.52 -23.36
C GLU A 116 -22.52 0.00 -22.72
N SER A 117 -22.96 0.59 -21.61
CA SER A 117 -24.24 0.26 -20.98
C SER A 117 -25.42 0.63 -21.86
N GLU A 118 -25.40 1.81 -22.50
CA GLU A 118 -26.44 2.22 -23.45
C GLU A 118 -26.47 1.29 -24.67
N GLY A 119 -25.30 0.95 -25.22
CA GLY A 119 -25.19 0.00 -26.33
C GLY A 119 -25.64 -1.43 -25.97
N LEU A 120 -25.50 -1.85 -24.71
CA LEU A 120 -26.01 -3.13 -24.22
C LEU A 120 -27.54 -3.14 -24.22
N VAL A 121 -28.18 -2.07 -23.73
CA VAL A 121 -29.64 -1.93 -23.74
C VAL A 121 -30.18 -1.99 -25.17
N ASP A 122 -29.56 -1.27 -26.12
CA ASP A 122 -29.94 -1.31 -27.54
C ASP A 122 -29.76 -2.72 -28.15
N ALA A 123 -28.77 -3.49 -27.69
CA ALA A 123 -28.57 -4.88 -28.12
C ALA A 123 -29.63 -5.81 -27.52
N GLU A 124 -29.97 -5.65 -26.25
CA GLU A 124 -31.02 -6.39 -25.56
C GLU A 124 -32.39 -6.17 -26.23
N GLU A 125 -32.76 -4.93 -26.53
CA GLU A 125 -34.02 -4.61 -27.23
C GLU A 125 -34.10 -5.27 -28.61
N ARG A 126 -33.00 -5.25 -29.38
CA ARG A 126 -32.93 -5.94 -30.69
C ARG A 126 -33.06 -7.45 -30.53
N CYS A 127 -32.41 -8.04 -29.54
CA CYS A 127 -32.52 -9.46 -29.24
C CYS A 127 -33.96 -9.84 -28.87
N GLU A 128 -34.64 -9.07 -28.03
CA GLU A 128 -36.05 -9.30 -27.70
C GLU A 128 -36.95 -9.22 -28.93
N GLY A 129 -36.73 -8.24 -29.82
CA GLY A 129 -37.46 -8.12 -31.08
C GLY A 129 -37.29 -9.35 -31.98
N LEU A 130 -36.06 -9.85 -32.11
CA LEU A 130 -35.76 -11.06 -32.87
C LEU A 130 -36.40 -12.30 -32.24
N ILE A 131 -36.40 -12.42 -30.91
CA ILE A 131 -37.06 -13.52 -30.20
C ILE A 131 -38.57 -13.52 -30.50
N LYS A 132 -39.23 -12.36 -30.41
CA LYS A 132 -40.66 -12.22 -30.74
C LYS A 132 -40.96 -12.62 -32.19
N SER A 133 -40.14 -12.16 -33.14
CA SER A 133 -40.28 -12.51 -34.56
C SER A 133 -40.07 -14.01 -34.80
N LYS A 134 -39.06 -14.61 -34.16
CA LYS A 134 -38.79 -16.04 -34.21
C LYS A 134 -40.00 -16.85 -33.75
N ILE A 135 -40.58 -16.51 -32.59
CA ILE A 135 -41.78 -17.20 -32.08
C ILE A 135 -42.94 -17.11 -33.08
N GLN A 136 -43.19 -15.93 -33.66
CA GLN A 136 -44.24 -15.76 -34.67
C GLN A 136 -44.02 -16.62 -35.93
N LEU A 137 -42.76 -16.72 -36.38
CA LEU A 137 -42.40 -17.54 -37.53
C LEU A 137 -42.49 -19.04 -37.23
N GLU A 138 -42.07 -19.47 -36.03
CA GLU A 138 -42.22 -20.86 -35.58
C GLU A 138 -43.70 -21.28 -35.51
N THR A 139 -44.58 -20.41 -34.99
CA THR A 139 -46.03 -20.66 -35.00
C THR A 139 -46.57 -20.79 -36.42
N LYS A 140 -46.25 -19.85 -37.32
CA LYS A 140 -46.68 -19.92 -38.73
C LYS A 140 -46.17 -21.17 -39.44
N ALA A 141 -44.93 -21.57 -39.18
CA ALA A 141 -44.36 -22.78 -39.75
C ALA A 141 -45.10 -24.03 -39.27
N LYS A 142 -45.49 -24.08 -37.98
CA LYS A 142 -46.32 -25.16 -37.43
C LYS A 142 -47.70 -25.22 -38.08
N GLU A 143 -48.40 -24.08 -38.20
CA GLU A 143 -49.72 -23.99 -38.85
C GLU A 143 -49.66 -24.42 -40.33
N LEU A 144 -48.62 -24.03 -41.06
CA LEU A 144 -48.42 -24.45 -42.45
C LEU A 144 -48.06 -25.94 -42.56
N GLY A 145 -47.32 -26.48 -41.59
CA GLY A 145 -47.01 -27.90 -41.50
C GLY A 145 -48.26 -28.75 -41.27
N GLU A 146 -49.11 -28.37 -40.30
CA GLU A 146 -50.38 -29.04 -40.02
C GLU A 146 -51.32 -29.02 -41.25
N ARG A 147 -51.43 -27.88 -41.94
CA ARG A 147 -52.22 -27.77 -43.18
C ARG A 147 -51.68 -28.63 -44.32
N LEU A 148 -50.36 -28.81 -44.39
CA LEU A 148 -49.76 -29.66 -45.42
C LEU A 148 -50.07 -31.14 -45.15
N GLU A 149 -49.96 -31.57 -43.89
CA GLU A 149 -50.34 -32.92 -43.47
C GLU A 149 -51.83 -33.21 -43.79
N ASP A 150 -52.74 -32.28 -43.48
CA ASP A 150 -54.17 -32.42 -43.81
C ASP A 150 -54.42 -32.60 -45.33
N GLU A 151 -53.76 -31.81 -46.18
CA GLU A 151 -53.88 -31.91 -47.64
C GLU A 151 -53.25 -33.20 -48.20
N GLU A 152 -52.14 -33.67 -47.59
CA GLU A 152 -51.53 -34.95 -47.94
C GLU A 152 -52.43 -36.14 -47.60
N GLU A 153 -53.15 -36.09 -46.47
CA GLU A 153 -54.15 -37.11 -46.08
C GLU A 153 -55.32 -37.14 -47.07
N ILE A 154 -55.88 -35.98 -47.42
CA ILE A 154 -56.96 -35.86 -48.42
C ILE A 154 -56.52 -36.40 -49.79
N ASN A 155 -55.31 -36.07 -50.22
CA ASN A 155 -54.79 -36.53 -51.50
C ASN A 155 -54.54 -38.06 -51.51
N ALA A 156 -54.04 -38.62 -50.42
CA ALA A 156 -53.91 -40.07 -50.26
C ALA A 156 -55.28 -40.77 -50.31
N ASP A 157 -56.28 -40.23 -49.62
CA ASP A 157 -57.66 -40.73 -49.66
C ASP A 157 -58.25 -40.71 -51.07
N LEU A 158 -58.04 -39.62 -51.83
CA LEU A 158 -58.48 -39.49 -53.21
C LEU A 158 -57.77 -40.47 -54.17
N THR A 159 -56.50 -40.74 -53.94
CA THR A 159 -55.70 -41.66 -54.77
C THR A 159 -56.00 -43.13 -54.45
N SER A 160 -56.57 -43.42 -53.28
CA SER A 160 -56.94 -44.77 -52.82
C SER A 160 -58.34 -45.24 -53.24
N LYS A 161 -59.16 -44.36 -53.84
CA LYS A 161 -60.48 -44.67 -54.44
C LYS A 161 -60.38 -44.96 -55.93
#